data_AF-A0A2N3HQ69-F1
#
_entry.id   AF-A0A2N3HQ69-F1
#
_cell.length_a   1.000
_cell.length_b   1.000
_cell.length_c   1.000
_cell.angle_alpha   90.00
_cell.angle_beta   90.00
_cell.angle_gamma   90.00
#
_symmetry.space_group_name_H-M   'P 1'
#
loop_
_entity.id
_entity.type
_entity.pdbx_description
1 polymer ?
#
loop_
_entity_poly.entity_id
_entity_poly.type
_entity_poly.pdbx_seq_one_letter_code
_entity_poly.pdbx_strand_id
1 'polypeptide(L)' 'MSRKYKFYNKEGLYFVSFATVYWIDVFVREQYFAAVAKSLEYCCKNKRMVIYAYCIMPSHIHLIFNAQNSDPGK' A
#
# COMPACT_ATOMS: atom_id res chain seq x y z
N MET A 1 11.89 -16.20 12.45
CA MET A 1 10.80 -15.22 12.17
C MET A 1 11.36 -14.03 11.42
N SER A 2 10.70 -13.60 10.34
CA SER A 2 11.07 -12.39 9.58
C SER A 2 11.11 -11.17 10.51
N ARG A 3 12.17 -10.36 10.40
CA ARG A 3 12.27 -9.05 11.07
C ARG A 3 11.65 -7.92 10.24
N LYS A 4 11.31 -8.18 8.98
CA LYS A 4 10.79 -7.18 8.04
C LYS A 4 9.28 -6.95 8.25
N TYR A 5 8.80 -5.75 7.92
CA TYR A 5 7.40 -5.36 7.95
C TYR A 5 6.75 -5.37 9.34
N LYS A 6 7.45 -4.79 10.33
CA LYS A 6 6.93 -4.61 11.69
C LYS A 6 6.54 -3.15 11.91
N PHE A 7 5.33 -2.95 12.42
CA PHE A 7 4.82 -1.65 12.83
C PHE A 7 5.03 -1.50 14.35
N TYR A 8 6.12 -0.85 14.75
CA TYR A 8 6.46 -0.67 16.17
C TYR A 8 5.63 0.43 16.83
N ASN A 9 5.42 1.55 16.13
CA ASN A 9 4.50 2.60 16.55
C ASN A 9 3.18 2.44 15.81
N LYS A 10 2.16 1.90 16.44
CA LYS A 10 0.89 1.63 15.76
C LYS A 10 0.18 2.89 15.23
N GLU A 11 0.48 4.06 15.80
CA GLU A 11 -0.04 5.37 15.38
C GLU A 11 0.87 6.09 14.38
N GLY A 12 1.99 5.47 14.00
CA GLY A 12 2.99 6.07 13.14
C GLY A 12 2.53 6.29 11.70
N LEU A 13 3.19 7.23 11.02
CA LEU A 13 3.15 7.34 9.57
C LEU A 13 4.16 6.35 8.98
N TYR A 14 3.72 5.52 8.03
CA TYR A 14 4.56 4.49 7.45
C TYR A 14 4.74 4.68 5.96
N PHE A 15 6.00 4.56 5.52
CA PHE A 15 6.34 4.33 4.13
C PHE A 15 6.36 2.83 3.86
N VAL A 16 5.63 2.39 2.84
CA VAL A 16 5.64 1.01 2.37
C VAL A 16 5.86 0.99 0.86
N SER A 17 6.71 0.07 0.43
CA SER A 17 6.97 -0.21 -0.97
C SER A 17 6.91 -1.70 -1.24
N PHE A 18 6.37 -2.07 -2.39
CA PHE A 18 6.34 -3.44 -2.89
C PHE A 18 6.33 -3.46 -4.41
N ALA A 19 6.83 -4.56 -4.98
CA ALA A 19 6.98 -4.75 -6.41
C ALA A 19 6.27 -6.03 -6.86
N THR A 20 5.95 -6.10 -8.15
CA THR A 20 5.50 -7.31 -8.82
C THR A 20 6.60 -8.37 -8.79
N VAL A 21 6.20 -9.65 -8.88
CA VAL A 21 7.16 -10.75 -8.95
C VAL A 21 8.01 -10.60 -10.22
N TYR A 22 9.33 -10.76 -10.08
CA TYR A 22 10.33 -10.54 -11.14
C TYR A 22 10.32 -9.12 -11.75
N TRP A 23 9.75 -8.12 -11.06
CA TRP A 23 9.66 -6.74 -11.54
C TRP A 23 8.94 -6.60 -12.89
N ILE A 24 8.02 -7.53 -13.20
CA ILE A 24 7.23 -7.47 -14.43
C ILE A 24 6.35 -6.23 -14.42
N ASP A 25 6.34 -5.48 -15.52
CA ASP A 25 5.52 -4.28 -15.70
C ASP A 25 4.03 -4.65 -15.90
N VAL A 26 3.33 -4.85 -14.80
CA VAL A 26 1.90 -5.20 -14.80
C VAL A 26 1.04 -3.93 -14.82
N PHE A 27 1.47 -2.86 -14.13
CA PHE A 27 0.67 -1.66 -13.93
C PHE A 27 0.65 -0.71 -15.13
N VAL A 28 1.33 -1.06 -16.23
CA VAL A 28 1.22 -0.34 -17.52
C VAL A 28 -0.12 -0.58 -18.21
N ARG A 29 -0.84 -1.66 -17.86
CA ARG A 29 -2.18 -1.94 -18.37
C ARG A 29 -3.21 -1.31 -17.44
N GLU A 30 -4.08 -0.49 -18.02
CA GLU A 30 -5.13 0.25 -17.29
C GLU A 30 -5.96 -0.64 -16.37
N GLN A 31 -6.38 -1.83 -16.83
CA GLN A 31 -7.19 -2.75 -16.02
C GLN A 31 -6.52 -3.15 -14.70
N TYR A 32 -5.19 -3.30 -14.68
CA TYR A 32 -4.44 -3.67 -13.49
C TYR A 32 -4.15 -2.45 -12.61
N PHE A 33 -3.81 -1.32 -13.21
CA PHE A 33 -3.70 -0.04 -12.50
C PHE A 33 -5.02 0.31 -11.78
N ALA A 34 -6.15 0.25 -12.50
CA ALA A 34 -7.47 0.55 -11.98
C ALA A 34 -7.90 -0.42 -10.87
N ALA A 35 -7.55 -1.71 -10.98
CA ALA A 35 -7.82 -2.69 -9.93
C ALA A 35 -7.10 -2.35 -8.62
N VAL A 36 -5.81 -1.95 -8.70
CA VAL A 36 -5.06 -1.52 -7.53
C VAL A 36 -5.61 -0.21 -6.95
N ALA A 37 -5.89 0.78 -7.80
CA ALA A 37 -6.46 2.05 -7.35
C ALA A 37 -7.79 1.85 -6.61
N LYS A 38 -8.70 1.02 -7.16
CA LYS A 38 -9.96 0.63 -6.49
C LYS A 38 -9.72 -0.10 -5.17
N SER A 39 -8.70 -0.93 -5.10
CA SER A 39 -8.34 -1.64 -3.85
C SER A 39 -7.84 -0.68 -2.78
N LEU A 40 -7.01 0.31 -3.15
CA LEU A 40 -6.55 1.36 -2.24
C LEU A 40 -7.72 2.20 -1.73
N GLU A 41 -8.64 2.60 -2.63
CA GLU A 41 -9.87 3.31 -2.26
C GLU A 41 -10.75 2.49 -1.30
N TYR A 42 -10.91 1.19 -1.57
CA TYR A 42 -11.62 0.28 -0.69
C TYR A 42 -10.99 0.22 0.70
N CYS A 43 -9.66 0.14 0.78
CA CYS A 43 -8.94 0.15 2.05
C CYS A 43 -9.14 1.47 2.82
N CYS A 44 -9.17 2.61 2.13
CA CYS A 44 -9.48 3.88 2.77
C CYS A 44 -10.90 3.90 3.38
N LYS A 45 -11.89 3.42 2.62
CA LYS A 45 -13.30 3.43 3.05
C LYS A 45 -13.64 2.39 4.12
N ASN A 46 -13.06 1.19 4.03
CA ASN A 46 -13.51 0.03 4.81
C ASN A 46 -12.47 -0.44 5.83
N LYS A 47 -11.19 -0.26 5.55
CA LYS A 47 -10.08 -0.67 6.43
C LYS A 47 -9.52 0.47 7.27
N ARG A 48 -10.14 1.66 7.19
CA ARG A 48 -9.74 2.85 7.95
C ARG A 48 -8.26 3.22 7.73
N MET A 49 -7.80 2.99 6.51
CA MET A 49 -6.47 3.38 6.05
C MET A 49 -6.49 4.84 5.59
N VAL A 50 -5.51 5.64 5.97
CA VAL A 50 -5.35 7.01 5.46
C VAL A 50 -4.10 7.04 4.61
N ILE A 51 -4.26 7.29 3.32
CA ILE A 51 -3.14 7.48 2.39
C ILE A 51 -2.86 8.99 2.28
N TYR A 52 -1.63 9.38 2.58
CA TYR A 52 -1.17 10.77 2.44
C TYR A 52 -0.50 11.02 1.10
N ALA A 53 0.21 10.02 0.59
CA ALA A 53 0.82 10.06 -0.73
C ALA A 53 0.95 8.65 -1.29
N TYR A 54 0.83 8.51 -2.61
CA TYR A 54 1.16 7.26 -3.29
C TYR A 54 1.70 7.53 -4.70
N CYS A 55 2.49 6.57 -5.19
CA CYS A 55 2.90 6.51 -6.58
C CYS A 55 2.78 5.06 -7.06
N ILE A 56 2.14 4.85 -8.20
CA ILE A 56 2.07 3.55 -8.88
C ILE A 56 2.95 3.66 -10.12
N MET A 57 4.06 2.91 -10.11
CA MET A 57 5.00 2.79 -11.22
C MET A 57 4.70 1.48 -11.98
N PRO A 58 5.24 1.26 -13.20
CA PRO A 58 4.95 0.07 -14.01
C PRO A 58 5.02 -1.29 -13.30
N SER A 59 5.97 -1.47 -12.39
CA SER A 59 6.23 -2.74 -11.70
C SER A 59 6.19 -2.65 -10.17
N HIS A 60 5.99 -1.46 -9.58
CA HIS A 60 6.06 -1.31 -8.13
C HIS A 60 5.29 -0.09 -7.64
N ILE A 61 5.00 -0.07 -6.34
CA ILE A 61 4.14 0.92 -5.71
C ILE A 61 4.81 1.44 -4.45
N HIS A 62 4.67 2.74 -4.21
CA HIS A 62 5.09 3.43 -3.00
C HIS A 62 3.89 4.06 -2.33
N LEU A 63 3.75 3.86 -1.03
CA LEU A 63 2.67 4.40 -0.20
C LEU A 63 3.24 5.10 1.02
N ILE A 64 2.68 6.26 1.38
CA ILE A 64 2.80 6.85 2.70
C ILE A 64 1.40 6.80 3.33
N PHE A 65 1.24 6.00 4.39
CA PHE A 65 -0.06 5.79 5.01
C PHE A 65 -0.01 5.71 6.54
N ASN A 66 -1.18 5.86 7.15
CA ASN A 66 -1.44 5.60 8.56
C ASN A 66 -2.69 4.71 8.68
N ALA A 67 -2.78 3.93 9.76
CA ALA A 67 -3.99 3.18 10.09
C ALA A 67 -4.73 3.87 11.23
N GLN A 68 -5.96 4.28 10.98
CA GLN A 68 -6.82 4.80 12.04
C GLN A 68 -7.10 3.69 13.06
N ASN A 69 -7.11 4.05 14.35
CA ASN A 69 -7.20 3.13 15.50
C ASN A 69 -5.98 2.25 15.75
N SER A 70 -4.82 2.60 15.20
CA SER A 70 -3.56 2.00 15.63
C SER A 70 -3.52 0.48 15.35
N ASP A 71 -4.03 0.03 14.20
CA ASP A 71 -3.92 -1.37 13.75
C ASP A 71 -3.38 -1.46 12.30
N PRO A 72 -2.11 -1.10 12.04
CA PRO A 72 -1.53 -1.05 10.70
C PRO A 72 -1.29 -2.42 10.04
N GLY A 73 -1.58 -3.53 10.73
CA GLY A 73 -1.37 -4.89 10.24
C GLY A 73 -2.60 -5.57 9.62
N LYS A 74 -3.77 -4.91 9.55
CA LYS A 74 -5.03 -5.51 9.10
C LYS A 74 -5.66 -4.81 7.89
#